data_AF-A0A401TZF7-F1
#
_entry.id   AF-A0A401TZF7-F1
#
_cell.length_a   1.000
_cell.length_b   1.000
_cell.length_c   1.000
_cell.angle_alpha   90.00
_cell.angle_beta   90.00
_cell.angle_gamma   90.00
#
_symmetry.space_group_name_H-M   'P 1'
#
loop_
_entity.id
_entity.type
_entity.pdbx_description
1 polymer ?
#
loop_
_entity_poly.entity_id
_entity_poly.type
_entity_poly.pdbx_seq_one_letter_code
_entity_poly.pdbx_strand_id
1 'polypeptide(L)'
;ALEDLENGATGLEFEFAGGPGTRGFGLADASKKTLARACGGVHLDAGIMIALNPVIGRENAGETFADMIEARKLDPAKLDLHFNYQALSTMAVRGAAAIAWPNYEKSFGQVVNGLIKRGFKGPFVLADGRPVHDAGGSEVQELAFTLALALAYLRMLEASGLDLDAARAAISFRLSADADQFLTMAKFRALRLLSARVEQACGL
;
A
#
# COMPACT_ATOMS: atom_id res chain seq x y z
N ALA A 1 15.35 10.68 6.57
CA ALA A 1 14.06 10.96 7.25
C ALA A 1 14.00 12.41 7.70
N LEU A 2 14.59 12.80 8.84
CA LEU A 2 14.58 14.21 9.27
C LEU A 2 15.25 15.13 8.26
N GLU A 3 16.44 14.75 7.79
CA GLU A 3 17.15 15.51 6.75
C GLU A 3 16.28 15.73 5.50
N ASP A 4 15.58 14.71 5.02
CA ASP A 4 14.69 14.85 3.85
C ASP A 4 13.54 15.83 4.12
N LEU A 5 12.91 15.74 5.31
CA LEU A 5 11.82 16.64 5.71
C LEU A 5 12.32 18.09 5.87
N GLU A 6 13.50 18.28 6.46
CA GLU A 6 14.16 19.57 6.62
C GLU A 6 14.59 20.18 5.27
N ASN A 7 14.74 19.34 4.23
CA ASN A 7 15.07 19.74 2.86
C ASN A 7 13.86 19.73 1.90
N GLY A 8 12.63 19.78 2.43
CA GLY A 8 11.41 20.05 1.66
C GLY A 8 10.60 18.83 1.25
N ALA A 9 10.96 17.62 1.69
CA ALA A 9 10.06 16.48 1.56
C ALA A 9 8.80 16.69 2.41
N THR A 10 7.63 16.40 1.83
CA THR A 10 6.33 16.57 2.49
C THR A 10 5.76 15.25 3.04
N GLY A 11 6.54 14.18 2.95
CA GLY A 11 6.15 12.87 3.44
C GLY A 11 7.33 11.91 3.54
N LEU A 12 7.11 10.80 4.23
CA LEU A 12 8.07 9.71 4.37
C LEU A 12 7.43 8.41 3.89
N GLU A 13 8.22 7.59 3.21
CA GLU A 13 7.83 6.25 2.80
C GLU A 13 8.81 5.22 3.39
N PHE A 14 8.28 4.28 4.16
CA PHE A 14 9.03 3.20 4.77
C PHE A 14 8.87 1.92 3.96
N GLU A 15 9.96 1.56 3.27
CA GLU A 15 10.10 0.30 2.55
C GLU A 15 10.82 -0.74 3.43
N PHE A 16 10.43 -2.00 3.31
CA PHE A 16 10.98 -3.11 4.09
C PHE A 16 11.69 -4.09 3.17
N ALA A 17 12.81 -4.64 3.64
CA ALA A 17 13.59 -5.60 2.86
C ALA A 17 12.73 -6.80 2.42
N GLY A 18 12.82 -7.17 1.14
CA GLY A 18 12.03 -8.25 0.55
C GLY A 18 10.62 -7.85 0.11
N GLY A 19 10.34 -6.54 0.04
CA GLY A 19 9.18 -5.98 -0.67
C GLY A 19 9.38 -5.97 -2.18
N PRO A 20 8.29 -5.88 -2.96
CA PRO A 20 8.30 -6.09 -4.40
C PRO A 20 9.10 -5.04 -5.18
N GLY A 21 9.22 -3.81 -4.67
CA GLY A 21 9.97 -2.73 -5.32
C GLY A 21 11.34 -2.41 -4.69
N THR A 22 11.76 -3.15 -3.66
CA THR A 22 12.86 -2.70 -2.79
C THR A 22 14.24 -3.19 -3.23
N ARG A 23 14.32 -4.12 -4.20
CA ARG A 23 15.59 -4.60 -4.79
C ARG A 23 16.63 -5.06 -3.75
N GLY A 24 16.18 -5.62 -2.63
CA GLY A 24 17.03 -6.08 -1.52
C GLY A 24 17.34 -5.03 -0.45
N PHE A 25 16.88 -3.79 -0.61
CA PHE A 25 17.03 -2.70 0.37
C PHE A 25 15.76 -2.52 1.22
N GLY A 26 15.84 -1.64 2.23
CA GLY A 26 14.74 -1.29 3.13
C GLY A 26 15.03 -1.63 4.59
N LEU A 27 14.07 -1.33 5.47
CA LEU A 27 14.13 -1.69 6.88
C LEU A 27 14.19 -3.21 7.04
N ALA A 28 15.08 -3.69 7.91
CA ALA A 28 15.35 -5.12 8.07
C ALA A 28 14.17 -5.88 8.71
N ASP A 29 13.50 -5.25 9.68
CA ASP A 29 12.37 -5.78 10.44
C ASP A 29 11.34 -4.68 10.70
N ALA A 30 10.16 -5.08 11.15
CA ALA A 30 9.10 -4.15 11.55
C ALA A 30 8.88 -4.14 13.07
N SER A 31 9.94 -4.33 13.87
CA SER A 31 9.86 -4.27 15.32
C SER A 31 9.56 -2.86 15.82
N LYS A 32 8.96 -2.77 17.02
CA LYS A 32 8.69 -1.48 17.69
C LYS A 32 9.96 -0.64 17.82
N LYS A 33 11.12 -1.27 18.09
CA LYS A 33 12.42 -0.61 18.19
C LYS A 33 12.85 0.00 16.86
N THR A 34 12.75 -0.76 15.77
CA THR A 34 13.15 -0.30 14.43
C THR A 34 12.25 0.85 13.95
N LEU A 35 10.93 0.72 14.09
CA LEU A 35 9.98 1.76 13.70
C LEU A 35 10.12 3.03 14.56
N ALA A 36 10.32 2.88 15.88
CA ALA A 36 10.56 4.03 16.76
C ALA A 36 11.85 4.76 16.41
N ARG A 37 12.92 4.04 16.05
CA ARG A 37 14.17 4.63 15.57
C ARG A 37 13.98 5.34 14.23
N ALA A 38 13.28 4.71 13.28
CA ALA A 38 13.02 5.28 11.96
C ALA A 38 12.19 6.58 12.05
N CYS A 39 11.29 6.68 13.03
CA CYS A 39 10.49 7.87 13.33
C CYS A 39 11.10 8.77 14.42
N GLY A 40 12.39 8.60 14.74
CA GLY A 40 13.06 9.39 15.78
C GLY A 40 13.07 10.88 15.41
N GLY A 41 12.48 11.72 16.28
CA GLY A 41 12.36 13.16 16.06
C GLY A 41 11.31 13.59 15.03
N VAL A 42 10.65 12.65 14.34
CA VAL A 42 9.60 12.97 13.36
C VAL A 42 8.28 13.25 14.08
N HIS A 43 7.71 14.42 13.80
CA HIS A 43 6.37 14.80 14.23
C HIS A 43 5.33 14.19 13.28
N LEU A 44 4.80 13.02 13.66
CA LEU A 44 3.89 12.24 12.82
C LEU A 44 2.54 12.95 12.56
N ASP A 45 2.16 13.88 13.44
CA ASP A 45 0.95 14.70 13.38
C ASP A 45 1.17 16.08 12.74
N ALA A 46 2.33 16.33 12.14
CA ALA A 46 2.65 17.60 11.47
C ALA A 46 1.99 17.77 10.08
N GLY A 47 1.01 16.93 9.72
CA GLY A 47 0.35 16.96 8.42
C GLY A 47 1.23 16.45 7.26
N ILE A 48 2.25 15.65 7.57
CA ILE A 48 3.07 14.95 6.58
C ILE A 48 2.47 13.58 6.25
N MET A 49 2.58 13.16 4.99
CA MET A 49 2.19 11.80 4.59
C MET A 49 3.21 10.80 5.15
N ILE A 50 2.75 9.74 5.81
CA ILE A 50 3.58 8.60 6.16
C ILE A 50 3.04 7.35 5.48
N ALA A 51 3.82 6.80 4.56
CA ALA A 51 3.54 5.55 3.89
C ALA A 51 4.36 4.41 4.49
N LEU A 52 3.71 3.28 4.72
CA LEU A 52 4.32 1.99 5.06
C LEU A 52 4.11 1.05 3.89
N ASN A 53 5.07 0.18 3.62
CA ASN A 53 4.93 -0.86 2.59
C ASN A 53 5.20 -2.26 3.17
N PRO A 54 4.30 -2.78 4.04
CA PRO A 54 4.52 -4.03 4.76
C PRO A 54 4.68 -5.21 3.79
N VAL A 55 5.54 -6.14 4.18
CA VAL A 55 5.89 -7.32 3.39
C VAL A 55 5.21 -8.54 4.00
N ILE A 56 4.40 -9.25 3.21
CA ILE A 56 3.72 -10.45 3.69
C ILE A 56 4.72 -11.57 4.05
N GLY A 57 4.39 -12.33 5.09
CA GLY A 57 5.25 -13.37 5.66
C GLY A 57 6.36 -12.84 6.57
N ARG A 58 6.28 -11.57 6.99
CA ARG A 58 7.13 -10.95 8.02
C ARG A 58 6.29 -10.38 9.16
N GLU A 59 6.90 -9.66 10.09
CA GLU A 59 6.16 -8.94 11.12
C GLU A 59 5.18 -7.95 10.49
N ASN A 60 4.02 -7.79 11.12
CA ASN A 60 2.97 -6.92 10.60
C ASN A 60 3.30 -5.45 10.86
N ALA A 61 4.03 -4.82 9.94
CA ALA A 61 4.48 -3.44 10.09
C ALA A 61 3.34 -2.43 10.30
N GLY A 62 2.19 -2.61 9.65
CA GLY A 62 1.06 -1.72 9.83
C GLY A 62 0.44 -1.80 11.23
N GLU A 63 0.24 -3.01 11.77
CA GLU A 63 -0.22 -3.17 13.15
C GLU A 63 0.79 -2.67 14.17
N THR A 64 2.08 -2.96 13.99
CA THR A 64 3.13 -2.46 14.88
C THR A 64 3.23 -0.94 14.86
N PHE A 65 3.05 -0.32 13.68
CA PHE A 65 3.04 1.13 13.57
C PHE A 65 1.80 1.74 14.23
N ALA A 66 0.63 1.14 14.01
CA ALA A 66 -0.60 1.56 14.68
C ALA A 66 -0.49 1.46 16.22
N ASP A 67 0.14 0.41 16.74
CA ASP A 67 0.43 0.30 18.19
C ASP A 67 1.31 1.45 18.67
N MET A 68 2.29 1.86 17.86
CA MET A 68 3.17 2.98 18.19
C MET A 68 2.41 4.31 18.20
N ILE A 69 1.47 4.52 17.27
CA ILE A 69 0.60 5.71 17.24
C ILE A 69 -0.25 5.79 18.51
N GLU A 70 -0.89 4.69 18.90
CA GLU A 70 -1.71 4.61 20.11
C GLU A 70 -0.89 4.82 21.37
N ALA A 71 0.32 4.23 21.45
CA ALA A 71 1.23 4.44 22.58
C ALA A 71 1.69 5.91 22.71
N ARG A 72 1.78 6.63 21.59
CA ARG A 72 2.05 8.08 21.55
C ARG A 72 0.80 8.93 21.78
N LYS A 73 -0.38 8.33 21.93
CA LYS A 73 -1.68 8.99 22.12
C LYS A 73 -2.01 9.98 21.00
N LEU A 74 -1.57 9.70 19.79
CA LEU A 74 -1.91 10.49 18.60
C LEU A 74 -3.28 10.03 18.08
N ASP A 75 -4.08 10.98 17.61
CA ASP A 75 -5.40 10.71 17.03
C ASP A 75 -5.24 10.15 15.60
N PRO A 76 -5.58 8.87 15.35
CA PRO A 76 -5.46 8.26 14.02
C PRO A 76 -6.17 9.03 12.91
N ALA A 77 -7.27 9.73 13.22
CA ALA A 77 -8.05 10.47 12.23
C ALA A 77 -7.38 11.76 11.75
N LYS A 78 -6.35 12.24 12.46
CA LYS A 78 -5.58 13.44 12.12
C LYS A 78 -4.27 13.14 11.39
N LEU A 79 -3.92 11.87 11.25
CA LEU A 79 -2.69 11.45 10.60
C LEU A 79 -2.97 11.10 9.13
N ASP A 80 -2.03 11.44 8.25
CA ASP A 80 -2.04 11.02 6.85
C ASP A 80 -1.22 9.73 6.70
N LEU A 81 -1.86 8.57 6.98
CA LEU A 81 -1.20 7.26 7.04
C LEU A 81 -1.66 6.34 5.91
N HIS A 82 -0.70 5.97 5.07
CA HIS A 82 -0.89 5.00 4.00
C HIS A 82 -0.26 3.67 4.41
N PHE A 83 -1.05 2.63 4.66
CA PHE A 83 -0.51 1.32 5.07
C PHE A 83 -0.03 0.47 3.91
N ASN A 84 -0.51 0.72 2.68
CA ASN A 84 -0.10 0.12 1.41
C ASN A 84 0.31 -1.37 1.48
N TYR A 85 -0.48 -2.22 2.12
CA TYR A 85 -0.23 -3.65 2.06
C TYR A 85 -0.35 -4.14 0.61
N GLN A 86 0.70 -4.80 0.12
CA GLN A 86 0.87 -5.19 -1.27
C GLN A 86 1.08 -6.71 -1.39
N ALA A 87 0.15 -7.47 -0.79
CA ALA A 87 0.23 -8.92 -0.69
C ALA A 87 0.37 -9.60 -2.06
N LEU A 88 -0.50 -9.25 -3.00
CA LEU A 88 -0.52 -9.87 -4.32
C LEU A 88 0.70 -9.49 -5.18
N SER A 89 1.15 -8.24 -5.13
CA SER A 89 2.41 -7.82 -5.79
C SER A 89 3.61 -8.57 -5.20
N THR A 90 3.65 -8.77 -3.89
CA THR A 90 4.70 -9.56 -3.22
C THR A 90 4.68 -11.02 -3.67
N MET A 91 3.49 -11.64 -3.77
CA MET A 91 3.35 -13.01 -4.27
C MET A 91 3.81 -13.14 -5.73
N ALA A 92 3.46 -12.16 -6.57
CA ALA A 92 3.85 -12.13 -7.98
C ALA A 92 5.37 -12.04 -8.16
N VAL A 93 6.05 -11.10 -7.47
CA VAL A 93 7.51 -10.95 -7.56
C VAL A 93 8.26 -12.16 -7.03
N ARG A 94 7.76 -12.80 -5.97
CA ARG A 94 8.38 -14.01 -5.42
C ARG A 94 8.17 -15.25 -6.29
N GLY A 95 7.20 -15.23 -7.20
CA GLY A 95 6.77 -16.41 -7.96
C GLY A 95 6.18 -17.53 -7.09
N ALA A 96 5.93 -17.26 -5.80
CA ALA A 96 5.45 -18.23 -4.83
C ALA A 96 4.73 -17.53 -3.67
N ALA A 97 3.76 -18.23 -3.09
CA ALA A 97 3.07 -17.84 -1.88
C ALA A 97 3.04 -19.02 -0.90
N ALA A 98 3.28 -18.76 0.39
CA ALA A 98 3.17 -19.80 1.42
C ALA A 98 1.73 -20.33 1.55
N ILE A 99 0.74 -19.47 1.29
CA ILE A 99 -0.69 -19.77 1.30
C ILE A 99 -1.27 -19.17 0.02
N ALA A 100 -2.06 -19.95 -0.71
CA ALA A 100 -2.78 -19.47 -1.90
C ALA A 100 -3.75 -18.35 -1.52
N TRP A 101 -3.89 -17.33 -2.38
CA TRP A 101 -4.70 -16.14 -2.10
C TRP A 101 -6.12 -16.43 -1.60
N PRO A 102 -6.92 -17.34 -2.20
CA PRO A 102 -8.27 -17.65 -1.70
C PRO A 102 -8.32 -18.16 -0.26
N ASN A 103 -7.23 -18.77 0.21
CA ASN A 103 -7.11 -19.27 1.59
C ASN A 103 -6.53 -18.22 2.55
N TYR A 104 -6.04 -17.09 2.04
CA TYR A 104 -5.40 -16.03 2.82
C TYR A 104 -6.23 -14.74 2.88
N GLU A 105 -7.01 -14.46 1.84
CA GLU A 105 -7.69 -13.17 1.64
C GLU A 105 -8.61 -12.78 2.80
N LYS A 106 -9.32 -13.74 3.42
CA LYS A 106 -10.17 -13.49 4.59
C LYS A 106 -9.38 -13.00 5.80
N SER A 107 -8.27 -13.68 6.14
CA SER A 107 -7.42 -13.31 7.26
C SER A 107 -6.75 -11.96 7.01
N PHE A 108 -6.39 -11.68 5.76
CA PHE A 108 -5.83 -10.40 5.35
C PHE A 108 -6.85 -9.26 5.46
N GLY A 109 -8.11 -9.49 5.05
CA GLY A 109 -9.19 -8.52 5.25
C GLY A 109 -9.50 -8.23 6.72
N GLN A 110 -9.27 -9.20 7.62
CA GLN A 110 -9.37 -8.97 9.07
C GLN A 110 -8.31 -7.99 9.59
N VAL A 111 -7.07 -8.04 9.06
CA VAL A 111 -6.01 -7.07 9.40
C VAL A 111 -6.43 -5.66 9.00
N VAL A 112 -6.92 -5.49 7.76
CA VAL A 112 -7.39 -4.20 7.26
C VAL A 112 -8.55 -3.67 8.11
N ASN A 113 -9.55 -4.51 8.38
CA ASN A 113 -10.66 -4.17 9.26
C ASN A 113 -10.22 -3.80 10.68
N GLY A 114 -9.20 -4.47 11.21
CA GLY A 114 -8.60 -4.16 12.50
C GLY A 114 -8.07 -2.73 12.54
N LEU A 115 -7.35 -2.31 11.50
CA LEU A 115 -6.85 -0.93 11.38
C LEU A 115 -7.98 0.08 11.21
N ILE A 116 -9.00 -0.20 10.40
CA ILE A 116 -10.19 0.67 10.27
C ILE A 116 -10.88 0.88 11.62
N LYS A 117 -11.10 -0.20 12.38
CA LYS A 117 -11.75 -0.13 13.71
C LYS A 117 -10.94 0.66 14.73
N ARG A 118 -9.62 0.78 14.54
CA ARG A 118 -8.74 1.62 15.34
C ARG A 118 -8.78 3.10 14.94
N GLY A 119 -9.58 3.47 13.94
CA GLY A 119 -9.82 4.86 13.53
C GLY A 119 -8.89 5.38 12.44
N PHE A 120 -8.06 4.52 11.86
CA PHE A 120 -7.21 4.90 10.72
C PHE A 120 -8.06 5.05 9.45
N LYS A 121 -7.68 6.01 8.59
CA LYS A 121 -8.38 6.28 7.32
C LYS A 121 -7.80 5.55 6.12
N GLY A 122 -6.56 5.06 6.23
CA GLY A 122 -5.85 4.45 5.12
C GLY A 122 -5.37 5.48 4.09
N PRO A 123 -5.05 5.05 2.85
CA PRO A 123 -5.38 3.76 2.25
C PRO A 123 -4.69 2.57 2.91
N PHE A 124 -5.28 1.39 2.76
CA PHE A 124 -4.82 0.18 3.44
C PHE A 124 -4.05 -0.76 2.52
N VAL A 125 -4.53 -0.94 1.30
CA VAL A 125 -3.95 -1.88 0.34
C VAL A 125 -3.47 -1.15 -0.91
N LEU A 126 -2.41 -1.66 -1.51
CA LEU A 126 -1.77 -1.05 -2.67
C LEU A 126 -1.79 -2.01 -3.86
N ALA A 127 -2.39 -1.55 -4.95
CA ALA A 127 -2.24 -2.12 -6.29
C ALA A 127 -0.95 -1.57 -6.93
N ASP A 128 0.19 -2.24 -6.67
CA ASP A 128 1.49 -1.86 -7.24
C ASP A 128 1.75 -2.60 -8.55
N GLY A 129 1.77 -1.85 -9.65
CA GLY A 129 2.08 -2.31 -11.00
C GLY A 129 3.57 -2.36 -11.34
N ARG A 130 4.43 -1.68 -10.58
CA ARG A 130 5.88 -1.58 -10.87
C ARG A 130 6.56 -2.93 -11.11
N PRO A 131 6.21 -4.03 -10.41
CA PRO A 131 6.78 -5.36 -10.70
C PRO A 131 6.69 -5.79 -12.17
N VAL A 132 5.61 -5.46 -12.87
CA VAL A 132 5.44 -5.82 -14.28
C VAL A 132 6.38 -5.01 -15.15
N HIS A 133 6.46 -3.70 -14.90
CA HIS A 133 7.38 -2.81 -15.61
C HIS A 133 8.84 -3.22 -15.38
N ASP A 134 9.23 -3.45 -14.13
CA ASP A 134 10.58 -3.87 -13.75
C ASP A 134 10.98 -5.22 -14.39
N ALA A 135 10.01 -6.07 -14.73
CA ALA A 135 10.21 -7.32 -15.46
C ALA A 135 10.21 -7.17 -17.00
N GLY A 136 10.13 -5.94 -17.53
CA GLY A 136 10.11 -5.65 -18.97
C GLY A 136 8.72 -5.74 -19.61
N GLY A 137 7.65 -5.71 -18.80
CA GLY A 137 6.28 -5.73 -19.29
C GLY A 137 5.87 -4.40 -19.94
N SER A 138 4.94 -4.48 -20.90
CA SER A 138 4.37 -3.30 -21.55
C SER A 138 3.44 -2.51 -20.62
N GLU A 139 3.11 -1.29 -21.02
CA GLU A 139 2.19 -0.41 -20.30
C GLU A 139 0.80 -1.03 -20.17
N VAL A 140 0.36 -1.76 -21.19
CA VAL A 140 -0.91 -2.50 -21.16
C VAL A 140 -0.85 -3.62 -20.12
N GLN A 141 0.27 -4.35 -20.04
CA GLN A 141 0.45 -5.40 -19.03
C GLN A 141 0.49 -4.84 -17.62
N GLU A 142 1.20 -3.71 -17.42
CA GLU A 142 1.26 -3.03 -16.13
C GLU A 142 -0.13 -2.54 -15.69
N LEU A 143 -0.89 -1.92 -16.59
CA LEU A 143 -2.27 -1.48 -16.33
C LEU A 143 -3.18 -2.67 -16.02
N ALA A 144 -3.12 -3.74 -16.82
CA ALA A 144 -3.96 -4.92 -16.63
C ALA A 144 -3.67 -5.60 -15.29
N PHE A 145 -2.40 -5.76 -14.93
CA PHE A 145 -2.01 -6.33 -13.64
C PHE A 145 -2.49 -5.44 -12.48
N THR A 146 -2.23 -4.14 -12.55
CA THR A 146 -2.64 -3.17 -11.52
C THR A 146 -4.15 -3.20 -11.28
N LEU A 147 -4.96 -3.21 -12.34
CA LEU A 147 -6.42 -3.28 -12.23
C LEU A 147 -6.91 -4.63 -11.69
N ALA A 148 -6.25 -5.73 -12.07
CA ALA A 148 -6.55 -7.05 -11.53
C ALA A 148 -6.28 -7.12 -10.02
N LEU A 149 -5.19 -6.50 -9.54
CA LEU A 149 -4.90 -6.38 -8.12
C LEU A 149 -5.97 -5.57 -7.40
N ALA A 150 -6.34 -4.40 -7.93
CA ALA A 150 -7.36 -3.54 -7.34
C ALA A 150 -8.72 -4.26 -7.24
N LEU A 151 -9.14 -4.96 -8.29
CA LEU A 151 -10.39 -5.73 -8.27
C LEU A 151 -10.34 -6.90 -7.27
N ALA A 152 -9.20 -7.60 -7.16
CA ALA A 152 -9.02 -8.65 -6.17
C ALA A 152 -9.13 -8.11 -4.73
N TYR A 153 -8.53 -6.94 -4.47
CA TYR A 153 -8.65 -6.29 -3.18
C TYR A 153 -10.06 -5.76 -2.91
N LEU A 154 -10.74 -5.17 -3.90
CA LEU A 154 -12.12 -4.70 -3.75
C LEU A 154 -13.05 -5.85 -3.32
N ARG A 155 -12.95 -7.01 -3.98
CA ARG A 155 -13.69 -8.23 -3.63
C ARG A 155 -13.36 -8.72 -2.22
N MET A 156 -12.08 -8.73 -1.85
CA MET A 156 -11.63 -9.18 -0.52
C MET A 156 -12.15 -8.25 0.59
N LEU A 157 -12.16 -6.93 0.35
CA LEU A 157 -12.65 -5.94 1.30
C LEU A 157 -14.18 -6.01 1.45
N GLU A 158 -14.92 -6.12 0.34
CA GLU A 158 -16.37 -6.32 0.35
C GLU A 158 -16.75 -7.62 1.08
N ALA A 159 -16.08 -8.74 0.77
CA ALA A 159 -16.28 -10.01 1.45
C ALA A 159 -15.92 -9.95 2.95
N SER A 160 -15.11 -8.96 3.35
CA SER A 160 -14.76 -8.68 4.74
C SER A 160 -15.74 -7.72 5.43
N GLY A 161 -16.82 -7.32 4.76
CA GLY A 161 -17.92 -6.55 5.32
C GLY A 161 -17.79 -5.03 5.20
N LEU A 162 -16.86 -4.52 4.40
CA LEU A 162 -16.84 -3.10 4.02
C LEU A 162 -17.91 -2.85 2.95
N ASP A 163 -18.59 -1.71 3.01
CA ASP A 163 -19.32 -1.22 1.87
C ASP A 163 -18.36 -0.89 0.70
N LEU A 164 -18.88 -0.92 -0.53
CA LEU A 164 -18.05 -0.75 -1.73
C LEU A 164 -17.38 0.63 -1.80
N ASP A 165 -17.99 1.69 -1.28
CA ASP A 165 -17.42 3.03 -1.27
C ASP A 165 -16.20 3.12 -0.34
N ALA A 166 -16.32 2.57 0.87
CA ALA A 166 -15.24 2.44 1.83
C ALA A 166 -14.14 1.50 1.31
N ALA A 167 -14.52 0.39 0.67
CA ALA A 167 -13.58 -0.54 0.06
C ALA A 167 -12.78 0.13 -1.08
N ARG A 168 -13.43 0.95 -1.92
CA ARG A 168 -12.76 1.75 -2.94
C ARG A 168 -11.76 2.72 -2.31
N ALA A 169 -12.15 3.46 -1.27
CA ALA A 169 -11.28 4.42 -0.59
C ALA A 169 -10.07 3.77 0.10
N ALA A 170 -10.16 2.48 0.42
CA ALA A 170 -9.08 1.71 1.04
C ALA A 170 -7.96 1.30 0.05
N ILE A 171 -8.15 1.46 -1.25
CA ILE A 171 -7.22 1.01 -2.30
C ILE A 171 -6.41 2.19 -2.84
N SER A 172 -5.08 2.08 -2.81
CA SER A 172 -4.17 2.98 -3.52
C SER A 172 -3.57 2.30 -4.76
N PHE A 173 -3.03 3.11 -5.67
CA PHE A 173 -2.43 2.65 -6.91
C PHE A 173 -1.00 3.14 -7.03
N ARG A 174 -0.13 2.34 -7.66
CA ARG A 174 1.24 2.74 -8.00
C ARG A 174 1.64 2.16 -9.35
N LEU A 175 2.20 3.02 -10.20
CA LEU A 175 2.72 2.69 -11.52
C LEU A 175 4.13 3.25 -11.68
N SER A 176 4.89 2.71 -12.61
CA SER A 176 6.18 3.23 -13.04
C SER A 176 6.02 4.46 -13.93
N ALA A 177 6.90 5.45 -13.77
CA ALA A 177 7.11 6.52 -14.74
C ALA A 177 8.42 6.25 -15.47
N ASP A 178 8.39 6.27 -16.80
CA ASP A 178 9.52 5.89 -17.65
C ASP A 178 9.99 7.09 -18.52
N ALA A 179 11.11 6.92 -19.22
CA ALA A 179 11.73 7.93 -20.08
C ALA A 179 10.81 8.42 -21.22
N ASP A 180 9.89 7.58 -21.70
CA ASP A 180 8.83 8.03 -22.61
C ASP A 180 7.78 8.81 -21.80
N GLN A 181 7.95 10.12 -21.77
CA GLN A 181 7.08 11.04 -21.06
C GLN A 181 5.62 10.98 -21.56
N PHE A 182 5.40 10.87 -22.88
CA PHE A 182 4.05 10.89 -23.44
C PHE A 182 3.30 9.61 -23.12
N LEU A 183 3.96 8.47 -23.29
CA LEU A 183 3.40 7.18 -22.98
C LEU A 183 3.16 7.02 -21.46
N THR A 184 4.08 7.54 -20.64
CA THR A 184 3.90 7.64 -19.19
C THR A 184 2.64 8.44 -18.84
N MET A 185 2.48 9.67 -19.36
CA MET A 185 1.28 10.48 -19.12
C MET A 185 0.01 9.79 -19.60
N ALA A 186 0.04 9.14 -20.77
CA ALA A 186 -1.08 8.39 -21.31
C ALA A 186 -1.46 7.22 -20.40
N LYS A 187 -0.49 6.46 -19.90
CA LYS A 187 -0.69 5.33 -18.98
C LYS A 187 -1.39 5.75 -17.69
N PHE A 188 -0.92 6.81 -17.02
CA PHE A 188 -1.57 7.31 -15.80
C PHE A 188 -3.00 7.83 -16.06
N ARG A 189 -3.26 8.44 -17.22
CA ARG A 189 -4.63 8.83 -17.63
C ARG A 189 -5.51 7.60 -17.89
N ALA A 190 -4.97 6.60 -18.57
CA ALA A 190 -5.66 5.36 -18.86
C ALA A 190 -6.04 4.61 -17.58
N LEU A 191 -5.14 4.52 -16.59
CA LEU A 191 -5.46 3.90 -15.29
C LEU A 191 -6.71 4.52 -14.66
N ARG A 192 -6.80 5.86 -14.61
CA ARG A 192 -7.96 6.54 -14.03
C ARG A 192 -9.26 6.23 -14.77
N LEU A 193 -9.22 6.23 -16.10
CA LEU A 193 -10.39 5.89 -16.91
C LEU A 193 -10.81 4.42 -16.74
N LEU A 194 -9.84 3.50 -16.72
CA LEU A 194 -10.11 2.08 -16.56
C LEU A 194 -10.62 1.76 -15.15
N SER A 195 -10.06 2.38 -14.10
CA SER A 195 -10.56 2.23 -12.72
C SER A 195 -12.01 2.71 -12.62
N ALA A 196 -12.33 3.88 -13.17
CA ALA A 196 -13.70 4.39 -13.20
C ALA A 196 -14.66 3.44 -13.94
N ARG A 197 -14.20 2.74 -14.99
CA ARG A 197 -15.01 1.72 -15.67
C ARG A 197 -15.21 0.46 -14.84
N VAL A 198 -14.19 0.04 -14.09
CA VAL A 198 -14.32 -1.08 -13.14
C VAL A 198 -15.30 -0.72 -12.03
N GLU A 199 -15.17 0.46 -11.43
CA GLU A 199 -16.09 0.98 -10.41
C GLU A 199 -17.54 1.03 -10.92
N GLN A 200 -17.76 1.61 -12.11
CA GLN A 200 -19.09 1.65 -12.74
C GLN A 200 -19.67 0.24 -12.94
N ALA A 201 -18.84 -0.73 -13.34
CA ALA A 201 -19.27 -2.12 -13.52
C ALA A 201 -19.60 -2.82 -12.19
N CYS A 202 -19.02 -2.36 -11.08
CA CYS A 202 -19.31 -2.80 -9.72
C CYS A 202 -20.52 -2.09 -9.10
N GLY A 203 -21.10 -1.08 -9.77
CA GLY A 203 -22.22 -0.29 -9.25
C GLY A 203 -21.83 0.88 -8.35
N LEU A 204 -20.57 1.33 -8.42
CA LEU A 204 -20.06 2.55 -7.81
C LEU A 204 -20.20 3.78 -8.72
#